data_AF-A0AA35WQ24-F1
#
_entry.id   AF-A0AA35WQ24-F1
#
_cell.length_a   1.000
_cell.length_b   1.000
_cell.length_c   1.000
_cell.angle_alpha   90.00
_cell.angle_beta   90.00
_cell.angle_gamma   90.00
#
_symmetry.space_group_name_H-M   'P 1'
#
loop_
_entity.id
_entity.type
_entity.pdbx_description
1 polymer ?
#
loop_
_entity_poly.entity_id
_entity_poly.type
_entity_poly.pdbx_seq_one_letter_code
_entity_poly.pdbx_strand_id
1 'polypeptide(L)'
;MARRPPGQPGRLVCWFRDLLRGKSVDQYPWFYKKGSISSRFVEKPNLPPGVAHKLDNNHYCQRDPRREVAPPVVTGSQALLREAHENVTSEEVAFPQITTPPVPGVGHRWRFTEE
;
A
#
# COMPACT_ATOMS: atom_id res chain seq x y z
N MET A 1 -16.93 36.36 -36.19
CA MET A 1 -17.07 34.96 -35.73
C MET A 1 -15.94 34.66 -34.76
N ALA A 2 -16.23 34.22 -33.53
CA ALA A 2 -15.19 33.86 -32.57
C ALA A 2 -14.33 32.72 -33.13
N ARG A 3 -13.00 32.87 -33.08
CA ARG A 3 -12.08 31.82 -33.51
C ARG A 3 -12.26 30.61 -32.58
N ARG A 4 -12.48 29.42 -33.17
CA ARG A 4 -12.56 28.18 -32.40
C ARG A 4 -11.21 27.92 -31.72
N PRO A 5 -11.20 27.33 -30.52
CA PRO A 5 -9.94 26.90 -29.92
C PRO A 5 -9.25 25.88 -30.85
N PRO A 6 -7.91 25.90 -30.92
CA PRO A 6 -7.17 24.96 -31.75
C PRO A 6 -7.46 23.52 -31.31
N GLY A 7 -7.65 22.62 -32.27
CA GLY A 7 -7.86 21.18 -32.00
C GLY A 7 -9.30 20.68 -31.93
N GLN A 8 -10.31 21.56 -31.99
CA GLN A 8 -11.71 21.12 -32.03
C GLN A 8 -12.19 20.82 -33.47
N PRO A 9 -12.85 19.68 -33.73
CA PRO A 9 -13.44 19.38 -35.03
C PRO A 9 -14.61 20.33 -35.35
N GLY A 10 -15.06 20.31 -36.60
CA GLY A 10 -16.17 21.16 -37.04
C GLY A 10 -17.47 20.86 -36.29
N ARG A 11 -18.37 21.86 -36.16
CA ARG A 11 -19.66 21.70 -35.47
C ARG A 11 -20.49 20.53 -36.01
N LEU A 12 -20.44 20.28 -37.32
CA LEU A 12 -21.13 19.14 -37.96
C LEU A 12 -20.54 17.79 -37.52
N VAL A 13 -19.21 17.70 -37.43
CA VAL A 13 -18.52 16.50 -36.97
C VAL A 13 -18.79 16.25 -35.48
N CYS A 14 -18.78 17.30 -34.65
CA CYS A 14 -19.17 17.19 -33.24
C CYS A 14 -20.61 16.70 -33.09
N TRP A 15 -21.55 17.29 -33.85
CA TRP A 15 -22.95 16.91 -33.83
C TRP A 15 -23.16 15.45 -34.23
N PHE A 16 -22.56 15.03 -35.35
CA PHE A 16 -22.69 13.66 -35.84
C PHE A 16 -22.12 12.64 -34.84
N ARG A 17 -20.97 12.94 -34.23
CA ARG A 17 -20.38 12.12 -33.18
C ARG A 17 -21.26 12.04 -31.93
N ASP A 18 -21.79 13.17 -31.47
CA ASP A 18 -22.60 13.22 -30.25
C ASP A 18 -23.94 12.49 -30.45
N LEU A 19 -24.49 12.54 -31.67
CA LEU A 19 -25.64 11.75 -32.09
C LEU A 19 -25.35 10.24 -32.01
N LEU A 20 -24.22 9.77 -32.58
CA LEU A 20 -23.82 8.36 -32.53
C LEU A 20 -23.50 7.87 -31.10
N ARG A 21 -22.98 8.76 -30.24
CA ARG A 21 -22.56 8.40 -28.87
C ARG A 21 -23.69 8.50 -27.84
N GLY A 22 -24.79 9.18 -28.14
CA GLY A 22 -25.89 9.45 -27.20
C GLY A 22 -25.53 10.37 -26.03
N LYS A 23 -24.31 10.91 -26.01
CA LYS A 23 -23.80 11.83 -24.98
C LYS A 23 -22.83 12.81 -25.62
N SER A 24 -23.02 14.11 -25.33
CA SER A 24 -22.09 15.15 -25.75
C SER A 24 -20.71 14.92 -25.13
N VAL A 25 -19.66 15.31 -25.86
CA VAL A 25 -18.28 15.20 -25.39
C VAL A 25 -17.79 16.58 -25.02
N ASP A 26 -17.75 16.85 -23.72
CA ASP A 26 -17.26 18.14 -23.21
C ASP A 26 -15.73 18.26 -23.35
N GLN A 27 -15.01 17.15 -23.11
CA GLN A 27 -13.55 17.12 -23.18
C GLN A 27 -13.04 15.97 -24.05
N TYR A 28 -12.16 16.30 -24.99
CA TYR A 28 -11.47 15.31 -25.82
C TYR A 28 -10.25 14.78 -25.05
N PRO A 29 -9.93 13.48 -25.12
CA PRO A 29 -8.77 12.91 -24.42
C PRO A 29 -7.44 13.59 -24.76
N TRP A 30 -7.33 14.06 -26.01
CA TRP A 30 -6.10 14.62 -26.59
C TRP A 30 -5.98 16.14 -26.38
N PHE A 31 -7.07 16.81 -26.04
CA PHE A 31 -7.12 18.26 -25.88
C PHE A 31 -7.62 18.60 -24.49
N TYR A 32 -6.70 19.08 -23.68
CA TYR A 32 -7.04 19.62 -22.39
C TYR A 32 -7.63 21.02 -22.54
N LYS A 33 -8.71 21.27 -21.81
CA LYS A 33 -9.27 22.62 -21.71
C LYS A 33 -8.20 23.51 -21.09
N LYS A 34 -7.89 24.65 -21.70
CA LYS A 34 -6.90 25.58 -21.16
C LYS A 34 -7.31 25.95 -19.72
N GLY A 35 -6.47 25.60 -18.74
CA GLY A 35 -6.74 25.77 -17.31
C GLY A 35 -7.30 24.54 -16.56
N SER A 36 -7.61 23.43 -17.24
CA SER A 36 -7.97 22.16 -16.58
C SER A 36 -6.76 21.31 -16.18
N ILE A 37 -5.56 21.71 -16.59
CA ILE A 37 -4.30 21.14 -16.10
C ILE A 37 -3.50 22.27 -15.46
N SER A 38 -2.80 21.93 -14.39
CA SER A 38 -1.71 22.74 -13.85
C SER A 38 -0.73 23.17 -14.95
N SER A 39 -0.12 24.34 -14.75
CA SER A 39 1.00 24.80 -15.56
C SER A 39 2.18 23.83 -15.50
N ARG A 40 3.01 23.84 -16.55
CA ARG A 40 4.31 23.15 -16.56
C ARG A 40 5.33 23.82 -15.64
N PHE A 41 5.14 25.11 -15.38
CA PHE A 41 5.95 25.85 -14.42
C PHE A 41 5.29 25.74 -13.05
N VAL A 42 6.04 25.25 -12.07
CA VAL A 42 5.63 25.13 -10.68
C VAL A 42 6.66 25.89 -9.83
N GLU A 43 6.19 26.74 -8.93
CA GLU A 43 7.07 27.41 -7.97
C GLU A 43 7.68 26.40 -7.00
N LYS A 44 8.85 26.72 -6.43
CA LYS A 44 9.52 25.81 -5.50
C LYS A 44 8.61 25.58 -4.27
N PRO A 45 8.20 24.34 -3.97
CA PRO A 45 7.33 24.08 -2.82
C PRO A 45 8.10 24.23 -1.51
N ASN A 46 7.43 24.76 -0.48
CA ASN A 46 7.89 24.73 0.90
C ASN A 46 7.25 23.54 1.61
N LEU A 47 7.94 22.39 1.63
CA LEU A 47 7.43 21.16 2.23
C LEU A 47 7.61 21.18 3.76
N PRO A 48 6.63 20.68 4.54
CA PRO A 48 6.79 20.58 5.98
C PRO A 48 7.91 19.60 6.35
N PRO A 49 8.65 19.85 7.45
CA PRO A 49 9.68 18.95 7.92
C PRO A 49 9.10 17.63 8.43
N GLY A 50 9.91 16.56 8.39
CA GLY A 50 9.53 15.27 8.96
C GLY A 50 9.56 15.27 10.49
N VAL A 51 8.93 14.26 11.10
CA VAL A 51 8.79 14.13 12.57
C VAL A 51 10.13 14.11 13.30
N ALA A 52 11.19 13.65 12.63
CA ALA A 52 12.54 13.58 13.18
C ALA A 52 13.38 14.87 13.00
N HIS A 53 12.80 15.99 12.56
CA HIS A 53 13.49 17.29 12.51
C HIS A 53 13.25 18.07 13.81
N LYS A 54 13.69 17.50 14.94
CA LYS A 54 13.60 18.12 16.28
C LYS A 54 14.98 18.55 16.76
N LEU A 55 15.04 19.66 17.50
CA LEU A 55 16.27 20.24 18.03
C LEU A 55 16.78 19.50 19.27
N ASP A 56 15.87 18.96 20.09
CA ASP A 56 16.17 18.23 21.32
C ASP A 56 15.46 16.85 21.34
N ASN A 57 15.85 15.99 22.29
CA ASN A 57 15.22 14.69 22.55
C ASN A 57 14.99 13.82 21.30
N ASN A 58 15.98 13.79 20.40
CA ASN A 58 15.89 13.15 19.09
C ASN A 58 17.14 12.31 18.79
N HIS A 59 17.59 11.56 19.79
CA HIS A 59 18.75 10.70 19.67
C HIS A 59 18.44 9.54 18.72
N TYR A 60 19.35 9.29 17.78
CA TYR A 60 19.17 8.22 16.79
C TYR A 60 19.00 6.83 17.42
N CYS A 61 19.65 6.58 18.55
CA CYS A 61 19.58 5.31 19.27
C CYS A 61 18.16 4.95 19.77
N GLN A 62 17.29 5.93 19.99
CA GLN A 62 15.92 5.71 20.48
C GLN A 62 14.91 5.46 19.36
N ARG A 63 15.30 5.62 18.09
CA ARG A 63 14.40 5.60 16.93
C ARG A 63 14.89 4.70 15.80
N ASP A 64 15.88 3.85 16.06
CA ASP A 64 16.50 2.99 15.05
C ASP A 64 15.92 1.57 15.11
N PRO A 65 14.78 1.30 14.43
CA PRO A 65 14.17 -0.03 14.47
C PRO A 65 15.07 -1.09 13.85
N ARG A 66 16.08 -0.72 13.05
CA ARG A 66 17.03 -1.67 12.45
C ARG A 66 17.87 -2.38 13.52
N ARG A 67 18.04 -1.76 14.69
CA ARG A 67 18.77 -2.33 15.84
C ARG A 67 17.85 -2.97 16.87
N GLU A 68 16.54 -2.76 16.76
CA GLU A 68 15.53 -3.38 17.63
C GLU A 68 15.16 -4.79 17.16
N VAL A 69 15.53 -5.16 15.93
CA VAL A 69 15.28 -6.50 15.39
C VAL A 69 16.13 -7.53 16.13
N ALA A 70 15.48 -8.35 16.96
CA ALA A 70 16.06 -9.53 17.56
C ALA A 70 16.09 -10.71 16.56
N PRO A 71 17.03 -11.66 16.71
CA PRO A 71 16.99 -12.91 15.95
C PRO A 71 15.68 -13.68 16.23
N PRO A 72 15.23 -14.54 15.29
CA PRO A 72 14.00 -15.30 15.46
C PRO A 72 14.09 -16.25 16.67
N VAL A 73 12.97 -16.41 17.37
CA VAL A 73 12.86 -17.36 18.48
C VAL A 73 12.77 -18.78 17.92
N VAL A 74 13.68 -19.65 18.36
CA VAL A 74 13.70 -21.07 17.98
C VAL A 74 12.79 -21.85 18.93
N THR A 75 11.55 -22.11 18.50
CA THR A 75 10.52 -22.80 19.32
C THR A 75 10.67 -24.33 19.34
N GLY A 76 11.47 -24.90 18.42
CA GLY A 76 11.74 -26.34 18.38
C GLY A 76 13.21 -26.59 18.08
N SER A 77 13.94 -27.17 19.01
CA SER A 77 15.25 -27.77 18.74
C SER A 77 15.01 -29.18 18.19
N GLN A 78 15.62 -29.52 17.06
CA GLN A 78 15.74 -30.93 16.69
C GLN A 78 16.77 -31.57 17.63
N ALA A 79 16.34 -31.92 18.84
CA ALA A 79 17.13 -32.76 19.75
C ALA A 79 17.51 -34.10 19.10
N LEU A 80 16.81 -34.49 18.04
CA LEU A 80 17.01 -35.72 17.25
C LEU A 80 18.13 -35.64 16.20
N LEU A 81 18.77 -34.47 15.99
CA LEU A 81 19.96 -34.33 15.12
C LEU A 81 21.23 -33.98 15.92
N ARG A 82 21.25 -34.20 17.24
CA ARG A 82 22.49 -34.14 18.01
C ARG A 82 23.20 -35.48 17.84
N GLU A 83 24.41 -35.45 17.27
CA GLU A 83 25.26 -36.62 17.14
C GLU A 83 25.37 -37.36 18.47
N ALA A 84 25.29 -38.69 18.37
CA ALA A 84 25.20 -39.63 19.46
C ALA A 84 26.31 -39.39 20.49
N HIS A 85 25.96 -38.77 21.63
CA HIS A 85 26.63 -39.09 22.88
C HIS A 85 25.71 -38.85 24.06
N GLU A 86 25.53 -39.94 24.80
CA GLU A 86 25.03 -40.06 26.16
C GLU A 86 23.50 -40.23 26.36
N ASN A 87 23.16 -41.42 26.86
CA ASN A 87 21.82 -41.89 27.21
C ASN A 87 21.22 -41.03 28.32
N VAL A 88 20.36 -40.07 27.95
CA VAL A 88 19.39 -39.49 28.89
C VAL A 88 18.07 -40.22 28.70
N THR A 89 17.66 -40.92 29.76
CA THR A 89 16.41 -41.66 29.89
C THR A 89 15.24 -40.77 29.49
N SER A 90 14.47 -41.20 28.50
CA SER A 90 13.27 -40.51 28.03
C SER A 90 12.22 -40.49 29.15
N GLU A 91 12.13 -39.38 29.88
CA GLU A 91 10.94 -39.08 30.65
C GLU A 91 9.82 -38.74 29.67
N GLU A 92 8.75 -39.54 29.68
CA GLU A 92 7.55 -39.28 28.89
C GLU A 92 6.89 -37.99 29.38
N VAL A 93 7.16 -36.89 28.69
CA VAL A 93 6.46 -35.62 28.90
C VAL A 93 5.04 -35.80 28.38
N ALA A 94 4.09 -35.98 29.29
CA ALA A 94 2.67 -36.08 28.95
C ALA A 94 2.22 -34.86 28.14
N PHE A 95 1.82 -35.08 26.88
CA PHE A 95 1.24 -34.03 26.05
C PHE A 95 -0.12 -33.62 26.62
N PRO A 96 -0.37 -32.34 26.89
CA PRO A 96 -1.70 -31.91 27.29
C PRO A 96 -2.69 -32.25 26.17
N GLN A 97 -3.81 -32.90 26.52
CA GLN A 97 -4.89 -33.14 25.56
C GLN A 97 -5.58 -31.81 25.25
N ILE A 98 -5.11 -31.12 24.20
CA ILE A 98 -5.68 -29.86 23.73
C ILE A 98 -7.01 -30.14 23.04
N THR A 99 -8.11 -29.63 23.59
CA THR A 99 -9.48 -29.83 23.07
C THR A 99 -9.74 -29.14 21.72
N THR A 100 -9.00 -28.07 21.39
CA THR A 100 -9.14 -27.33 20.13
C THR A 100 -7.77 -27.04 19.51
N PRO A 101 -7.52 -27.38 18.24
CA PRO A 101 -6.21 -27.16 17.62
C PRO A 101 -5.86 -25.66 17.59
N PRO A 102 -4.59 -25.29 17.76
CA PRO A 102 -4.16 -23.89 17.66
C PRO A 102 -4.36 -23.37 16.23
N VAL A 103 -4.99 -22.20 16.08
CA VAL A 103 -5.20 -21.51 14.80
C VAL A 103 -4.32 -20.25 14.79
N PRO A 104 -3.58 -19.94 13.70
CA PRO A 104 -2.61 -18.84 13.66
C PRO A 104 -3.21 -17.41 13.67
N GLY A 105 -4.54 -17.27 13.73
CA GLY A 105 -5.22 -15.98 13.73
C GLY A 105 -6.75 -16.10 13.63
N VAL A 106 -7.43 -14.96 13.55
CA VAL A 106 -8.89 -14.88 13.40
C VAL A 106 -9.25 -14.76 11.91
N GLY A 107 -10.22 -15.54 11.44
CA GLY A 107 -10.73 -15.43 10.06
C GLY A 107 -11.48 -14.11 9.82
N HIS A 108 -11.31 -13.52 8.64
CA HIS A 108 -12.01 -12.28 8.25
C HIS A 108 -13.16 -12.54 7.28
N ARG A 109 -14.29 -11.87 7.49
CA ARG A 109 -15.43 -11.85 6.57
C ARG A 109 -15.63 -10.43 6.04
N TRP A 110 -15.22 -10.22 4.79
CA TRP A 110 -15.49 -8.97 4.08
C TRP A 110 -16.99 -8.77 3.92
N ARG A 111 -17.45 -7.51 3.99
CA ARG A 111 -18.84 -7.14 3.69
C ARG A 111 -18.86 -6.42 2.35
N PHE A 112 -19.90 -6.66 1.55
CA PHE A 112 -20.16 -5.84 0.38
C PHE A 112 -20.67 -4.48 0.84
N THR A 113 -20.14 -3.42 0.25
CA THR A 113 -20.67 -2.07 0.40
C THR A 113 -21.90 -1.95 -0.50
N GLU A 114 -23.01 -1.44 0.03
CA GLU A 114 -24.11 -0.96 -0.80
C GLU A 114 -23.69 0.41 -1.34
N GLU A 115 -23.57 0.54 -2.66
CA GLU A 115 -23.35 1.82 -3.36
C GLU A 115 -24.65 2.59 -3.55
#